data_AF-A0A529XT35-F1
#
_entry.id   AF-A0A529XT35-F1
#
_cell.length_a   1.000
_cell.length_b   1.000
_cell.length_c   1.000
_cell.angle_alpha   90.00
_cell.angle_beta   90.00
_cell.angle_gamma   90.00
#
_symmetry.space_group_name_H-M   'P 1'
#
loop_
_entity.id
_entity.type
_entity.pdbx_description
1 polymer ?
#
loop_
_entity_poly.entity_id
_entity_poly.type
_entity_poly.pdbx_seq_one_letter_code
_entity_poly.pdbx_strand_id
1 'polypeptide(L)'
;PDRLSFIMESGHAYVTGNQRPDVVAEQAKLLAADAVILQFPLWWYGVPAILKGWIERVYAFGFAYGYQNGTNEFRFGDGILKGKRALVNVQAGGPGADYGPRGINAPIEQLLFPLTHGALFSPGMDVLPTHAVYSAGHVSTAEEVEAIKAGWRARLAGLFTDAPIPFRAQNGGDFPDRHTMADDVAPGQTGIVAHVAEELRFVDAVAGDAAAIASVVNGAYRANGAVEGWTNERG
;
A
#
# COMPACT_ATOMS: atom_id res chain seq x y z
N PRO A 1 23.77 -22.50 20.77
CA PRO A 1 22.72 -21.67 21.44
C PRO A 1 21.59 -22.56 21.95
N ASP A 2 21.10 -22.32 23.17
CA ASP A 2 20.06 -23.14 23.82
C ASP A 2 18.64 -22.88 23.27
N ARG A 3 18.48 -21.84 22.42
CA ARG A 3 17.23 -21.51 21.71
C ARG A 3 17.50 -20.94 20.32
N LEU A 4 16.74 -21.38 19.33
CA LEU A 4 16.70 -20.78 18.00
C LEU A 4 16.00 -19.41 18.03
N SER A 5 16.64 -18.40 17.48
CA SER A 5 16.04 -17.08 17.24
C SER A 5 16.07 -16.78 15.73
N PHE A 6 14.89 -16.77 15.10
CA PHE A 6 14.76 -16.51 13.67
C PHE A 6 15.30 -15.13 13.27
N ILE A 7 15.16 -14.12 14.13
CA ILE A 7 15.66 -12.77 13.87
C ILE A 7 17.19 -12.75 13.86
N MET A 8 17.82 -13.39 14.87
CA MET A 8 19.28 -13.45 14.94
C MET A 8 19.86 -14.31 13.82
N GLU A 9 19.19 -15.40 13.44
CA GLU A 9 19.61 -16.23 12.32
C GLU A 9 19.45 -15.50 10.97
N SER A 10 18.35 -14.76 10.78
CA SER A 10 18.17 -13.90 9.60
C SER A 10 19.28 -12.86 9.49
N GLY A 11 19.63 -12.21 10.60
CA GLY A 11 20.72 -11.25 10.67
C GLY A 11 22.08 -11.88 10.41
N HIS A 12 22.34 -13.04 11.01
CA HIS A 12 23.58 -13.79 10.79
C HIS A 12 23.73 -14.15 9.31
N ALA A 13 22.71 -14.72 8.69
CA ALA A 13 22.72 -15.08 7.27
C ALA A 13 22.93 -13.87 6.35
N TYR A 14 22.34 -12.72 6.67
CA TYR A 14 22.56 -11.48 5.92
C TYR A 14 24.01 -11.00 6.02
N VAL A 15 24.55 -10.90 7.26
CA VAL A 15 25.91 -10.38 7.51
C VAL A 15 27.00 -11.31 6.97
N THR A 16 26.78 -12.63 7.00
CA THR A 16 27.76 -13.60 6.48
C THR A 16 27.62 -13.89 4.98
N GLY A 17 26.57 -13.36 4.33
CA GLY A 17 26.32 -13.62 2.90
C GLY A 17 25.76 -15.02 2.62
N ASN A 18 25.16 -15.67 3.63
CA ASN A 18 24.63 -17.03 3.57
C ASN A 18 23.11 -17.09 3.32
N GLN A 19 22.49 -15.99 2.90
CA GLN A 19 21.10 -16.00 2.46
C GLN A 19 20.93 -16.81 1.17
N ARG A 20 19.70 -17.26 0.89
CA ARG A 20 19.40 -17.94 -0.37
C ARG A 20 19.68 -17.00 -1.56
N PRO A 21 20.22 -17.51 -2.68
CA PRO A 21 20.58 -16.67 -3.83
C PRO A 21 19.41 -15.87 -4.42
N ASP A 22 18.20 -16.42 -4.40
CA ASP A 22 17.01 -15.71 -4.87
C ASP A 22 16.67 -14.50 -3.99
N VAL A 23 16.87 -14.60 -2.67
CA VAL A 23 16.70 -13.47 -1.74
C VAL A 23 17.72 -12.37 -2.04
N VAL A 24 18.99 -12.74 -2.18
CA VAL A 24 20.08 -11.79 -2.47
C VAL A 24 19.83 -11.06 -3.80
N ALA A 25 19.34 -11.77 -4.82
CA ALA A 25 19.01 -11.18 -6.10
C ALA A 25 17.88 -10.13 -5.99
N GLU A 26 16.84 -10.39 -5.20
CA GLU A 26 15.75 -9.44 -4.98
C GLU A 26 16.19 -8.21 -4.15
N GLN A 27 17.05 -8.41 -3.15
CA GLN A 27 17.66 -7.30 -2.41
C GLN A 27 18.51 -6.41 -3.33
N ALA A 28 19.29 -7.01 -4.23
CA ALA A 28 20.07 -6.25 -5.20
C ALA A 28 19.19 -5.42 -6.14
N LYS A 29 18.04 -5.96 -6.60
CA LYS A 29 17.06 -5.19 -7.39
C LYS A 29 16.52 -4.01 -6.61
N LEU A 30 16.16 -4.19 -5.33
CA LEU A 30 15.69 -3.10 -4.48
C LEU A 30 16.75 -2.01 -4.32
N LEU A 31 18.01 -2.38 -4.10
CA LEU A 31 19.10 -1.42 -3.97
C LEU A 31 19.38 -0.66 -5.27
N ALA A 32 19.24 -1.32 -6.43
CA ALA A 32 19.45 -0.72 -7.74
C ALA A 32 18.28 0.17 -8.22
N ALA A 33 17.07 -0.05 -7.73
CA ALA A 33 15.88 0.66 -8.20
C ALA A 33 15.73 2.05 -7.59
N ASP A 34 15.33 3.04 -8.40
CA ASP A 34 14.91 4.37 -7.91
C ASP A 34 13.43 4.38 -7.50
N ALA A 35 12.63 3.49 -8.09
CA ALA A 35 11.21 3.31 -7.76
C ALA A 35 10.81 1.82 -7.76
N VAL A 36 9.93 1.44 -6.82
CA VAL A 36 9.39 0.10 -6.67
C VAL A 36 7.88 0.14 -6.85
N ILE A 37 7.36 -0.60 -7.83
CA ILE A 37 5.92 -0.71 -8.08
C ILE A 37 5.46 -2.10 -7.67
N LEU A 38 4.50 -2.17 -6.76
CA LEU A 38 3.81 -3.40 -6.39
C LEU A 38 2.47 -3.47 -7.09
N GLN A 39 2.33 -4.39 -8.04
CA GLN A 39 1.08 -4.62 -8.77
C GLN A 39 0.46 -5.96 -8.36
N PHE A 40 -0.78 -5.94 -7.85
CA PHE A 40 -1.44 -7.14 -7.37
C PHE A 40 -2.97 -7.02 -7.29
N PRO A 41 -3.70 -8.14 -7.42
CA PRO A 41 -5.12 -8.18 -7.04
C PRO A 41 -5.28 -8.11 -5.52
N LEU A 42 -6.25 -7.33 -5.04
CA LEU A 42 -6.61 -7.27 -3.63
C LEU A 42 -7.25 -8.58 -3.20
N TRP A 43 -6.55 -9.36 -2.39
CA TRP A 43 -7.05 -10.63 -1.87
C TRP A 43 -7.19 -10.55 -0.36
N TRP A 44 -8.41 -10.79 0.13
CA TRP A 44 -8.74 -10.71 1.56
C TRP A 44 -8.23 -9.41 2.20
N TYR A 45 -8.46 -8.29 1.51
CA TYR A 45 -8.08 -6.94 1.94
C TYR A 45 -6.57 -6.72 2.15
N GLY A 46 -5.74 -7.54 1.49
CA GLY A 46 -4.29 -7.39 1.52
C GLY A 46 -3.61 -7.87 0.25
N VAL A 47 -2.29 -8.06 0.36
CA VAL A 47 -1.47 -8.60 -0.73
C VAL A 47 -1.67 -10.11 -0.90
N PRO A 48 -1.53 -10.67 -2.11
CA PRO A 48 -1.47 -12.10 -2.32
C PRO A 48 -0.36 -12.76 -1.49
N ALA A 49 -0.57 -14.00 -1.06
CA ALA A 49 0.37 -14.73 -0.20
C ALA A 49 1.79 -14.82 -0.79
N ILE A 50 1.92 -14.92 -2.11
CA ILE A 50 3.23 -14.92 -2.78
C ILE A 50 3.98 -13.59 -2.62
N LEU A 51 3.26 -12.46 -2.67
CA LEU A 51 3.84 -11.14 -2.45
C LEU A 51 4.16 -10.94 -0.97
N LYS A 52 3.30 -11.42 -0.06
CA LYS A 52 3.60 -11.42 1.38
C LYS A 52 4.89 -12.20 1.68
N GLY A 53 5.02 -13.40 1.12
CA GLY A 53 6.20 -14.24 1.29
C GLY A 53 7.46 -13.64 0.66
N TRP A 54 7.34 -12.92 -0.47
CA TRP A 54 8.45 -12.14 -1.01
C TRP A 54 8.91 -11.08 -0.02
N ILE A 55 8.00 -10.28 0.54
CA ILE A 55 8.33 -9.25 1.55
C ILE A 55 9.04 -9.91 2.74
N GLU A 56 8.43 -10.93 3.35
CA GLU A 56 8.96 -11.60 4.56
C GLU A 56 10.35 -12.22 4.39
N ARG A 57 10.69 -12.67 3.18
CA ARG A 57 12.00 -13.27 2.89
C ARG A 57 13.05 -12.25 2.50
N VAL A 58 12.68 -11.25 1.70
CA VAL A 58 13.61 -10.23 1.18
C VAL A 58 13.96 -9.22 2.26
N TYR A 59 13.02 -8.90 3.15
CA TYR A 59 13.19 -7.96 4.23
C TYR A 59 13.85 -8.64 5.42
N ALA A 60 15.13 -8.97 5.27
CA ALA A 60 15.93 -9.61 6.31
C ALA A 60 16.33 -8.64 7.43
N PHE A 61 16.59 -9.20 8.61
CA PHE A 61 17.16 -8.42 9.71
C PHE A 61 18.57 -7.93 9.33
N GLY A 62 18.84 -6.66 9.53
CA GLY A 62 20.06 -5.99 9.08
C GLY A 62 19.99 -5.41 7.66
N PHE A 63 19.02 -5.83 6.85
CA PHE A 63 18.72 -5.21 5.55
C PHE A 63 17.61 -4.18 5.69
N ALA A 64 16.35 -4.62 5.75
CA ALA A 64 15.19 -3.73 5.71
C ALA A 64 14.66 -3.33 7.09
N TYR A 65 15.05 -4.04 8.15
CA TYR A 65 14.71 -3.72 9.54
C TYR A 65 15.79 -4.20 10.50
N GLY A 66 15.83 -3.66 11.71
CA GLY A 66 16.76 -4.06 12.75
C GLY A 66 17.22 -2.88 13.59
N TYR A 67 18.35 -3.05 14.27
CA TYR A 67 19.00 -1.98 15.03
C TYR A 67 20.26 -1.54 14.30
N GLN A 68 20.44 -0.22 14.16
CA GLN A 68 21.68 0.37 13.65
C GLN A 68 22.28 1.24 14.74
N ASN A 69 23.58 1.07 15.00
CA ASN A 69 24.29 1.74 16.09
C ASN A 69 23.61 1.58 17.47
N GLY A 70 22.96 0.43 17.70
CA GLY A 70 22.26 0.12 18.96
C GLY A 70 20.88 0.78 19.11
N THR A 71 20.36 1.46 18.08
CA THR A 71 19.05 2.15 18.12
C THR A 71 18.09 1.60 17.07
N ASN A 72 16.79 1.80 17.29
CA ASN A 72 15.71 1.49 16.35
C ASN A 72 15.37 2.68 15.44
N GLU A 73 16.30 3.62 15.27
CA GLU A 73 16.06 4.86 14.51
C GLU A 73 16.04 4.63 13.01
N PHE A 74 16.59 3.53 12.53
CA PHE A 74 16.66 3.23 11.09
C PHE A 74 15.35 2.63 10.55
N ARG A 75 14.24 3.35 10.72
CA ARG A 75 12.91 2.99 10.21
C ARG A 75 11.96 4.19 10.13
N PHE A 76 10.84 4.01 9.42
CA PHE A 76 9.71 4.96 9.30
C PHE A 76 10.15 6.36 8.86
N GLY A 77 10.46 6.50 7.57
CA GLY A 77 11.04 7.72 6.97
C GLY A 77 12.57 7.72 6.95
N ASP A 78 13.18 6.79 7.68
CA ASP A 78 14.58 6.40 7.59
C ASP A 78 14.68 4.91 7.21
N GLY A 79 15.87 4.48 6.77
CA GLY A 79 16.13 3.08 6.45
C GLY A 79 16.95 2.89 5.17
N ILE A 80 17.25 1.63 4.83
CA ILE A 80 18.14 1.29 3.71
C ILE A 80 17.55 1.67 2.35
N LEU A 81 16.22 1.83 2.29
CA LEU A 81 15.47 2.16 1.07
C LEU A 81 15.08 3.64 1.04
N LYS A 82 15.67 4.47 1.92
CA LYS A 82 15.47 5.92 1.93
C LYS A 82 15.84 6.56 0.59
N GLY A 83 15.00 7.47 0.12
CA GLY A 83 15.13 8.18 -1.16
C GLY A 83 14.63 7.39 -2.37
N LYS A 84 14.18 6.14 -2.18
CA LYS A 84 13.48 5.38 -3.22
C LYS A 84 11.99 5.66 -3.15
N ARG A 85 11.31 5.65 -4.29
CA ARG A 85 9.86 5.83 -4.36
C ARG A 85 9.13 4.49 -4.38
N ALA A 86 7.93 4.42 -3.79
CA ALA A 86 7.10 3.23 -3.84
C ALA A 86 5.70 3.55 -4.38
N LEU A 87 5.14 2.69 -5.23
CA LEU A 87 3.78 2.83 -5.75
C LEU A 87 3.03 1.51 -5.67
N VAL A 88 1.82 1.54 -5.12
CA VAL A 88 0.91 0.40 -5.13
C VAL A 88 -0.09 0.55 -6.28
N ASN A 89 -0.19 -0.48 -7.11
CA ASN A 89 -1.19 -0.64 -8.16
C ASN A 89 -2.08 -1.85 -7.84
N VAL A 90 -3.26 -1.60 -7.28
CA VAL A 90 -4.14 -2.65 -6.75
C VAL A 90 -5.40 -2.81 -7.58
N GLN A 91 -5.80 -4.05 -7.87
CA GLN A 91 -7.06 -4.36 -8.53
C GLN A 91 -8.05 -4.97 -7.54
N ALA A 92 -9.18 -4.31 -7.30
CA ALA A 92 -10.21 -4.74 -6.37
C ALA A 92 -11.46 -5.26 -7.11
N GLY A 93 -12.07 -6.31 -6.57
CA GLY A 93 -13.28 -6.91 -7.15
C GLY A 93 -14.54 -6.06 -6.94
N GLY A 94 -14.69 -5.45 -5.76
CA GLY A 94 -15.85 -4.61 -5.42
C GLY A 94 -15.83 -3.23 -6.09
N PRO A 95 -16.99 -2.55 -6.17
CA PRO A 95 -17.09 -1.19 -6.68
C PRO A 95 -16.40 -0.17 -5.77
N GLY A 96 -15.97 0.95 -6.34
CA GLY A 96 -15.26 2.00 -5.60
C GLY A 96 -16.07 2.59 -4.43
N ALA A 97 -17.40 2.60 -4.52
CA ALA A 97 -18.28 3.07 -3.45
C ALA A 97 -18.10 2.27 -2.15
N ASP A 98 -17.80 0.97 -2.24
CA ASP A 98 -17.61 0.11 -1.07
C ASP A 98 -16.31 0.46 -0.31
N TYR A 99 -15.37 1.13 -0.98
CA TYR A 99 -14.11 1.61 -0.42
C TYR A 99 -14.12 3.11 -0.14
N GLY A 100 -15.30 3.76 -0.15
CA GLY A 100 -15.43 5.15 0.27
C GLY A 100 -15.27 5.33 1.79
N PRO A 101 -15.23 6.57 2.31
CA PRO A 101 -15.13 6.87 3.75
C PRO A 101 -16.22 6.24 4.62
N ARG A 102 -17.36 5.88 4.01
CA ARG A 102 -18.49 5.20 4.65
C ARG A 102 -18.86 3.89 3.95
N GLY A 103 -17.97 3.40 3.07
CA GLY A 103 -18.16 2.17 2.33
C GLY A 103 -17.99 0.95 3.24
N ILE A 104 -18.68 -0.13 2.90
CA ILE A 104 -18.74 -1.34 3.74
C ILE A 104 -17.37 -2.03 3.89
N ASN A 105 -16.46 -1.87 2.92
CA ASN A 105 -15.13 -2.45 2.94
C ASN A 105 -14.08 -1.55 3.61
N ALA A 106 -14.48 -0.34 4.04
CA ALA A 106 -13.59 0.73 4.50
C ALA A 106 -12.63 1.28 3.40
N PRO A 107 -12.02 2.47 3.61
CA PRO A 107 -11.11 3.06 2.65
C PRO A 107 -9.93 2.16 2.29
N ILE A 108 -9.63 2.04 0.99
CA ILE A 108 -8.54 1.19 0.49
C ILE A 108 -7.18 1.57 1.12
N GLU A 109 -6.99 2.84 1.43
CA GLU A 109 -5.79 3.36 2.10
C GLU A 109 -5.64 2.88 3.54
N GLN A 110 -6.76 2.67 4.24
CA GLN A 110 -6.74 2.11 5.59
C GLN A 110 -6.50 0.59 5.54
N LEU A 111 -7.11 -0.10 4.57
CA LEU A 111 -6.89 -1.53 4.35
C LEU A 111 -5.42 -1.84 4.02
N LEU A 112 -4.79 -1.00 3.21
CA LEU A 112 -3.41 -1.17 2.76
C LEU A 112 -2.37 -0.48 3.65
N PHE A 113 -2.76 0.14 4.77
CA PHE A 113 -1.83 0.77 5.71
C PHE A 113 -0.70 -0.17 6.19
N PRO A 114 -0.95 -1.47 6.49
CA PRO A 114 0.12 -2.40 6.83
C PRO A 114 1.16 -2.57 5.71
N LEU A 115 0.76 -2.41 4.44
CA LEU A 115 1.68 -2.44 3.30
C LEU A 115 2.37 -1.07 3.12
N THR A 116 1.60 0.00 2.97
CA THR A 116 2.13 1.33 2.65
C THR A 116 2.98 1.90 3.78
N HIS A 117 2.46 1.94 5.00
CA HIS A 117 3.20 2.42 6.16
C HIS A 117 4.17 1.34 6.70
N GLY A 118 3.67 0.11 6.87
CA GLY A 118 4.41 -0.96 7.56
C GLY A 118 5.53 -1.60 6.74
N ALA A 119 5.32 -1.82 5.43
CA ALA A 119 6.30 -2.51 4.58
C ALA A 119 7.06 -1.57 3.64
N LEU A 120 6.50 -0.44 3.21
CA LEU A 120 7.18 0.45 2.24
C LEU A 120 7.82 1.66 2.93
N PHE A 121 7.07 2.37 3.79
CA PHE A 121 7.60 3.53 4.52
C PHE A 121 8.56 3.12 5.66
N SER A 122 8.30 1.97 6.32
CA SER A 122 9.16 1.49 7.40
C SER A 122 10.64 1.34 7.01
N PRO A 123 11.04 0.79 5.84
CA PRO A 123 12.45 0.78 5.42
C PRO A 123 12.92 2.08 4.75
N GLY A 124 12.08 3.13 4.73
CA GLY A 124 12.46 4.50 4.34
C GLY A 124 11.93 4.99 3.00
N MET A 125 11.12 4.23 2.25
CA MET A 125 10.68 4.68 0.93
C MET A 125 9.70 5.86 1.00
N ASP A 126 9.74 6.72 -0.02
CA ASP A 126 8.73 7.74 -0.29
C ASP A 126 7.51 7.06 -0.97
N VAL A 127 6.51 6.73 -0.17
CA VAL A 127 5.33 5.98 -0.64
C VAL A 127 4.34 6.92 -1.30
N LEU A 128 4.05 6.70 -2.58
CA LEU A 128 3.11 7.51 -3.34
C LEU A 128 1.66 7.05 -3.12
N PRO A 129 0.67 7.93 -3.37
CA PRO A 129 -0.74 7.55 -3.32
C PRO A 129 -1.06 6.32 -4.18
N THR A 130 -1.84 5.40 -3.60
CA THR A 130 -2.29 4.14 -4.22
C THR A 130 -3.02 4.41 -5.53
N HIS A 131 -2.72 3.61 -6.55
CA HIS A 131 -3.56 3.50 -7.74
C HIS A 131 -4.45 2.28 -7.61
N ALA A 132 -5.78 2.48 -7.54
CA ALA A 132 -6.75 1.41 -7.39
C ALA A 132 -7.64 1.31 -8.63
N VAL A 133 -7.82 0.09 -9.13
CA VAL A 133 -8.80 -0.26 -10.15
C VAL A 133 -9.92 -1.05 -9.48
N TYR A 134 -11.12 -0.48 -9.43
CA TYR A 134 -12.30 -1.11 -8.83
C TYR A 134 -13.12 -1.87 -9.86
N SER A 135 -14.01 -2.74 -9.38
CA SER A 135 -14.85 -3.59 -10.24
C SER A 135 -14.03 -4.38 -11.26
N ALA A 136 -12.79 -4.75 -10.93
CA ALA A 136 -11.84 -5.30 -11.90
C ALA A 136 -12.31 -6.62 -12.54
N GLY A 137 -13.13 -7.40 -11.82
CA GLY A 137 -13.74 -8.62 -12.34
C GLY A 137 -14.93 -8.40 -13.29
N HIS A 138 -15.42 -7.16 -13.40
CA HIS A 138 -16.57 -6.79 -14.25
C HIS A 138 -16.15 -6.05 -15.53
N VAL A 139 -14.85 -5.88 -15.77
CA VAL A 139 -14.33 -5.28 -17.00
C VAL A 139 -14.64 -6.22 -18.17
N SER A 140 -15.40 -5.73 -19.14
CA SER A 140 -15.95 -6.57 -20.22
C SER A 140 -15.74 -5.99 -21.62
N THR A 141 -15.37 -4.71 -21.73
CA THR A 141 -15.20 -4.01 -23.01
C THR A 141 -13.76 -3.58 -23.25
N ALA A 142 -13.38 -3.44 -24.52
CA ALA A 142 -12.07 -2.90 -24.89
C ALA A 142 -11.91 -1.44 -24.45
N GLU A 143 -13.00 -0.66 -24.44
CA GLU A 143 -13.02 0.73 -24.00
C GLU A 143 -12.68 0.86 -22.51
N GLU A 144 -13.29 0.03 -21.65
CA GLU A 144 -12.97 -0.01 -20.22
C GLU A 144 -11.50 -0.38 -19.97
N VAL A 145 -10.97 -1.35 -20.74
CA VAL A 145 -9.56 -1.74 -20.66
C VAL A 145 -8.64 -0.58 -21.05
N GLU A 146 -8.95 0.14 -22.12
CA GLU A 146 -8.15 1.30 -22.54
C GLU A 146 -8.24 2.46 -21.54
N ALA A 147 -9.41 2.69 -20.93
CA ALA A 147 -9.56 3.66 -19.86
C ALA A 147 -8.69 3.32 -18.63
N ILE A 148 -8.68 2.05 -18.21
CA ILE A 148 -7.81 1.57 -17.12
C ILE A 148 -6.33 1.78 -17.47
N LYS A 149 -5.92 1.43 -18.69
CA LYS A 149 -4.54 1.66 -19.15
C LYS A 149 -4.19 3.15 -19.19
N ALA A 150 -5.11 4.01 -19.63
CA ALA A 150 -4.90 5.46 -19.66
C ALA A 150 -4.70 6.02 -18.24
N GLY A 151 -5.53 5.61 -17.28
CA GLY A 151 -5.35 5.95 -15.86
C GLY A 151 -4.00 5.48 -15.31
N TRP A 152 -3.57 4.26 -15.65
CA TRP A 152 -2.26 3.75 -15.25
C TRP A 152 -1.10 4.54 -15.87
N ARG A 153 -1.17 4.90 -17.15
CA ARG A 153 -0.16 5.76 -17.80
C ARG A 153 -0.08 7.14 -17.15
N ALA A 154 -1.23 7.73 -16.82
CA ALA A 154 -1.28 9.02 -16.12
C ALA A 154 -0.61 8.91 -14.74
N ARG A 155 -0.88 7.84 -13.98
CA ARG A 155 -0.22 7.58 -12.69
C ARG A 155 1.30 7.45 -12.82
N LEU A 156 1.76 6.72 -13.84
CA LEU A 156 3.18 6.51 -14.10
C LEU A 156 3.92 7.77 -14.54
N ALA A 157 3.25 8.69 -15.24
CA ALA A 157 3.85 9.96 -15.65
C ALA A 157 4.32 10.81 -14.45
N GLY A 158 3.62 10.70 -13.31
CA GLY A 158 3.95 11.37 -12.06
C GLY A 158 4.90 10.60 -11.13
N LEU A 159 5.38 9.41 -11.53
CA LEU A 159 6.10 8.49 -10.63
C LEU A 159 7.25 9.16 -9.88
N PHE A 160 8.01 10.04 -10.53
CA PHE A 160 9.17 10.71 -9.94
C PHE A 160 8.93 12.16 -9.52
N THR A 161 7.72 12.69 -9.71
CA THR A 161 7.39 14.09 -9.43
C THR A 161 6.28 14.26 -8.40
N ASP A 162 5.36 13.31 -8.30
CA ASP A 162 4.22 13.41 -7.40
C ASP A 162 4.67 13.43 -5.94
N ALA A 163 3.91 14.15 -5.12
CA ALA A 163 4.13 14.16 -3.68
C ALA A 163 3.83 12.76 -3.09
N PRO A 164 4.69 12.24 -2.19
CA PRO A 164 4.39 11.05 -1.44
C PRO A 164 3.27 11.30 -0.42
N ILE A 165 2.69 10.22 0.11
CA ILE A 165 1.83 10.26 1.29
C ILE A 165 2.66 10.84 2.43
N PRO A 166 2.21 11.90 3.11
CA PRO A 166 2.99 12.57 4.14
C PRO A 166 2.90 11.80 5.47
N PHE A 167 3.42 10.56 5.49
CA PHE A 167 3.51 9.79 6.72
C PHE A 167 4.45 10.48 7.72
N ARG A 168 4.06 10.50 8.99
CA ARG A 168 4.87 11.05 10.07
C ARG A 168 6.09 10.16 10.31
N ALA A 169 7.28 10.72 10.13
CA ALA A 169 8.53 10.01 10.36
C ALA A 169 8.79 9.81 11.86
N GLN A 170 9.33 8.65 12.24
CA GLN A 170 9.62 8.37 13.65
C GLN A 170 10.58 9.41 14.25
N ASN A 171 11.62 9.78 13.50
CA ASN A 171 12.67 10.68 13.99
C ASN A 171 12.43 12.15 13.55
N GLY A 172 11.20 12.47 13.11
CA GLY A 172 10.83 13.79 12.60
C GLY A 172 10.37 14.79 13.67
N GLY A 173 10.30 14.38 14.93
CA GLY A 173 9.84 15.21 16.06
C GLY A 173 8.44 14.87 16.58
N ASP A 174 7.59 14.29 15.73
CA ASP A 174 6.20 13.92 16.10
C ASP A 174 6.11 12.80 17.15
N PHE A 175 7.18 12.01 17.30
CA PHE A 175 7.33 10.92 18.27
C PHE A 175 8.54 11.20 19.19
N PRO A 176 8.40 12.04 20.23
CA PRO A 176 9.54 12.54 21.01
C PRO A 176 10.32 11.45 21.76
N ASP A 177 9.66 10.34 22.10
CA ASP A 177 10.28 9.16 22.72
C ASP A 177 10.61 8.04 21.70
N ARG A 178 10.31 8.25 20.41
CA ARG A 178 10.38 7.28 19.30
C ARG A 178 9.39 6.12 19.39
N HIS A 179 8.38 6.24 20.25
CA HIS A 179 7.40 5.19 20.52
C HIS A 179 5.96 5.69 20.41
N THR A 180 5.65 6.84 21.02
CA THR A 180 4.30 7.40 21.12
C THR A 180 4.26 8.80 20.52
N MET A 181 3.13 9.12 19.88
CA MET A 181 2.89 10.43 19.28
C MET A 181 2.71 11.47 20.38
N ALA A 182 3.29 12.66 20.22
CA ALA A 182 3.12 13.75 21.18
C ALA A 182 1.66 14.23 21.24
N ASP A 183 1.21 14.69 22.42
CA ASP A 183 -0.18 15.11 22.65
C ASP A 183 -0.63 16.30 21.78
N ASP A 184 0.32 17.14 21.34
CA ASP A 184 0.08 18.29 20.48
C ASP A 184 0.09 17.94 18.98
N VAL A 185 0.45 16.71 18.63
CA VAL A 185 0.44 16.19 17.26
C VAL A 185 -0.90 15.51 16.98
N ALA A 186 -1.54 15.90 15.87
CA ALA A 186 -2.84 15.38 15.43
C ALA A 186 -3.94 15.43 16.52
N PRO A 187 -4.19 16.61 17.14
CA PRO A 187 -5.10 16.72 18.28
C PRO A 187 -6.51 16.25 17.91
N GLY A 188 -7.06 15.35 18.75
CA GLY A 188 -8.38 14.76 18.54
C GLY A 188 -8.43 13.61 17.53
N GLN A 189 -7.29 13.20 16.96
CA GLN A 189 -7.18 12.05 16.07
C GLN A 189 -6.44 10.91 16.76
N THR A 190 -6.82 9.67 16.43
CA THR A 190 -6.16 8.45 16.90
C THR A 190 -6.16 7.38 15.79
N GLY A 191 -5.37 6.33 15.96
CA GLY A 191 -5.28 5.24 14.99
C GLY A 191 -4.61 5.67 13.68
N ILE A 192 -4.89 4.96 12.59
CA ILE A 192 -4.20 5.10 11.29
C ILE A 192 -4.17 6.55 10.78
N VAL A 193 -5.27 7.28 10.92
CA VAL A 193 -5.40 8.64 10.37
C VAL A 193 -4.45 9.65 11.03
N ALA A 194 -4.08 9.44 12.29
CA ALA A 194 -3.15 10.34 12.99
C ALA A 194 -1.72 10.27 12.41
N HIS A 195 -1.36 9.18 11.71
CA HIS A 195 -0.02 8.96 11.15
C HIS A 195 0.23 9.70 9.83
N VAL A 196 -0.72 10.50 9.34
CA VAL A 196 -0.59 11.29 8.11
C VAL A 196 -0.61 12.77 8.50
N ALA A 197 0.43 13.52 8.12
CA ALA A 197 0.71 14.87 8.65
C ALA A 197 -0.23 15.96 8.10
N GLU A 198 -0.79 15.74 6.93
CA GLU A 198 -1.83 16.56 6.33
C GLU A 198 -3.08 15.70 6.12
N GLU A 199 -4.27 16.29 6.15
CA GLU A 199 -5.38 15.63 5.46
C GLU A 199 -4.92 15.43 4.03
N LEU A 200 -4.69 14.18 3.63
CA LEU A 200 -4.68 13.80 2.23
C LEU A 200 -5.96 14.39 1.65
N ARG A 201 -5.86 15.56 1.02
CA ARG A 201 -6.83 15.96 0.03
C ARG A 201 -6.66 14.90 -1.03
N PHE A 202 -7.51 13.88 -0.97
CA PHE A 202 -7.73 12.98 -2.07
C PHE A 202 -8.11 13.87 -3.24
N VAL A 203 -7.11 14.34 -3.98
CA VAL A 203 -7.32 14.85 -5.32
C VAL A 203 -7.93 13.68 -6.03
N ASP A 204 -9.22 13.81 -6.31
CA ASP A 204 -10.01 12.90 -7.10
C ASP A 204 -9.09 12.31 -8.17
N ALA A 205 -8.86 10.99 -8.09
CA ALA A 205 -8.10 10.25 -9.08
C ALA A 205 -8.52 10.78 -10.45
N VAL A 206 -7.61 11.53 -11.09
CA VAL A 206 -7.84 12.37 -12.28
C VAL A 206 -9.29 12.30 -12.74
N ALA A 207 -10.12 13.19 -12.20
CA ALA A 207 -11.47 13.50 -12.66
C ALA A 207 -11.44 14.17 -14.05
N GLY A 208 -10.59 13.67 -14.95
CA GLY A 208 -10.56 13.99 -16.36
C GLY A 208 -11.60 13.22 -17.16
N ASP A 209 -12.34 12.28 -16.55
CA ASP A 209 -13.49 11.65 -17.23
C ASP A 209 -14.51 10.96 -16.32
N ALA A 210 -14.67 11.43 -15.08
CA ALA A 210 -15.76 10.96 -14.22
C ALA A 210 -17.15 11.24 -14.84
N ALA A 211 -17.27 12.23 -15.74
CA ALA A 211 -18.50 12.49 -16.47
C ALA A 211 -18.74 11.49 -17.62
N ALA A 212 -17.71 11.04 -18.35
CA ALA A 212 -17.88 10.07 -19.43
C ALA A 212 -18.20 8.67 -18.88
N ILE A 213 -17.50 8.22 -17.84
CA ILE A 213 -17.70 6.88 -17.27
C ILE A 213 -18.98 6.80 -16.42
N ALA A 214 -19.34 7.85 -15.68
CA ALA A 214 -20.62 7.88 -14.95
C ALA A 214 -21.84 7.87 -15.89
N SER A 215 -21.72 8.38 -17.12
CA SER A 215 -22.82 8.36 -18.10
C SER A 215 -23.06 6.97 -18.69
N VAL A 216 -22.02 6.15 -18.82
CA VAL A 216 -22.13 4.76 -19.32
C VAL A 216 -22.60 3.81 -18.22
N VAL A 217 -22.21 4.04 -16.96
CA VAL A 217 -22.55 3.14 -15.83
C VAL A 217 -23.91 3.45 -15.19
N ASN A 218 -24.41 4.69 -15.19
CA ASN A 218 -25.75 5.01 -14.66
C ASN A 218 -26.91 4.78 -15.65
N GLY A 219 -26.62 4.59 -16.95
CA GLY A 219 -27.65 4.29 -17.95
C GLY A 219 -28.20 2.86 -17.88
N ALA A 220 -27.38 1.91 -17.43
CA ALA A 220 -27.74 0.48 -17.43
C ALA A 220 -28.49 0.02 -16.17
N TYR A 221 -28.38 0.73 -15.04
CA TYR A 221 -29.03 0.33 -13.78
C TYR A 221 -30.48 0.82 -13.63
N ARG A 222 -30.94 1.76 -14.47
CA ARG A 222 -32.34 2.20 -14.50
C ARG A 222 -33.23 1.43 -15.49
N ALA A 223 -32.65 0.55 -16.31
CA ALA A 223 -33.38 -0.11 -17.39
C ALA A 223 -33.88 -1.54 -17.08
N ASN A 224 -33.34 -2.23 -16.08
CA ASN A 224 -33.76 -3.60 -15.75
C ASN A 224 -34.26 -3.68 -14.31
N GLY A 225 -35.57 -3.49 -14.18
CA GLY A 225 -36.28 -3.51 -12.92
C GLY A 225 -36.46 -4.90 -12.30
N ALA A 226 -36.90 -4.84 -11.04
CA ALA A 226 -37.65 -5.83 -10.26
C ALA A 226 -37.11 -7.26 -10.20
N VAL A 227 -36.64 -7.66 -9.01
CA VAL A 227 -36.82 -9.04 -8.55
C VAL A 227 -37.35 -9.02 -7.11
N GLU A 228 -38.64 -9.30 -6.99
CA GLU A 228 -39.32 -9.69 -5.76
C GLU A 228 -38.81 -11.04 -5.25
N GLY A 229 -38.82 -11.21 -3.92
CA GLY A 229 -39.13 -12.48 -3.26
C GLY A 229 -38.04 -13.57 -3.29
N TRP A 230 -37.29 -13.69 -2.18
CA TRP A 230 -36.66 -14.95 -1.83
C TRP A 230 -36.92 -15.28 -0.35
N THR A 231 -37.97 -16.09 -0.13
CA THR A 231 -38.23 -16.80 1.13
C THR A 231 -37.38 -18.06 1.17
N ASN A 232 -36.56 -18.22 2.20
CA ASN A 232 -35.74 -19.41 2.39
C ASN A 232 -36.50 -20.46 3.20
N GLU A 233 -37.07 -21.46 2.52
CA GLU A 233 -37.41 -22.75 3.09
C GLU A 233 -36.53 -23.82 2.42
N ARG A 234 -35.55 -24.35 3.17
CA ARG A 234 -35.21 -25.78 3.32
C ARG A 234 -33.82 -25.99 3.93
N GLY A 235 -33.75 -26.87 4.93
CA GLY A 235 -32.53 -27.54 5.38
C GLY A 235 -32.31 -27.48 6.88
#